data_AF-A0A292Z1R7-F1
#
_entry.id   AF-A0A292Z1R7-F1
#
_cell.length_a   1.000
_cell.length_b   1.000
_cell.length_c   1.000
_cell.angle_alpha   90.00
_cell.angle_beta   90.00
_cell.angle_gamma   90.00
#
_symmetry.space_group_name_H-M   'P 1'
#
loop_
_entity.id
_entity.type
_entity.pdbx_description
1 polymer ?
#
loop_
_entity_poly.entity_id
_entity_poly.type
_entity_poly.pdbx_seq_one_letter_code
_entity_poly.pdbx_strand_id
1 'polypeptide(L)'
;MIPVVSICTGIFMLVATVWAGRLGMSTVAAVLGTFAGFWASFGVLLVGLTSGWWGVTQAPQVASVQQTYLLSFLIVFLILTLATLRLPIVFTLGLLFVVVTFALAFIAVSAGNAGLFPIAGITTFIFCAIFAYILIDGIGQDLGGRPMPMGNPMVK
;
A
#
# COMPACT_ATOMS: atom_id res chain seq x y z
N MET A 1 3.52 16.67 2.68
CA MET A 1 2.99 15.29 2.63
C MET A 1 2.13 15.03 1.41
N ILE A 2 1.09 15.82 1.11
CA ILE A 2 0.24 15.64 -0.09
C ILE A 2 1.05 15.53 -1.40
N PRO A 3 2.02 16.41 -1.72
CA PRO A 3 2.78 16.27 -2.98
C PRO A 3 3.57 14.96 -3.10
N VAL A 4 4.10 14.44 -1.99
CA VAL A 4 4.87 13.19 -1.98
C VAL A 4 3.97 12.00 -2.30
N VAL A 5 2.76 11.95 -1.72
CA VAL A 5 1.82 10.85 -1.98
C VAL A 5 1.23 10.90 -3.39
N SER A 6 0.86 12.09 -3.89
CA SER A 6 0.22 12.20 -5.19
C SER A 6 1.19 12.07 -6.36
N ILE A 7 2.32 12.78 -6.29
CA ILE A 7 3.24 12.94 -7.42
C ILE A 7 4.35 11.89 -7.35
N CYS A 8 5.05 11.79 -6.22
CA CYS A 8 6.21 10.89 -6.14
C CYS A 8 5.81 9.42 -6.08
N THR A 9 4.94 9.01 -5.14
CA THR A 9 4.55 7.59 -5.07
C THR A 9 3.47 7.23 -6.08
N GLY A 10 2.41 8.01 -6.22
CA GLY A 10 1.30 7.69 -7.13
C GLY A 10 1.72 7.59 -8.60
N ILE A 11 2.25 8.67 -9.18
CA ILE A 11 2.51 8.75 -10.62
C ILE A 11 3.70 7.87 -11.03
N PHE A 12 4.82 7.88 -10.30
CA PHE A 12 5.97 7.03 -10.67
C PHE A 12 5.67 5.54 -10.53
N MET A 13 4.89 5.11 -9.50
CA MET A 13 4.44 3.72 -9.44
C MET A 13 3.53 3.38 -10.62
N LEU A 14 2.64 4.28 -11.04
CA LEU A 14 1.78 4.04 -12.21
C LEU A 14 2.61 3.84 -13.49
N VAL A 15 3.65 4.64 -13.70
CA VAL A 15 4.59 4.47 -14.82
C VAL A 15 5.27 3.11 -14.75
N ALA A 16 5.76 2.72 -13.57
CA ALA A 16 6.37 1.41 -13.35
C ALA A 16 5.39 0.25 -13.59
N THR A 17 4.12 0.41 -13.18
CA THR A 17 3.03 -0.55 -13.45
C THR A 17 2.84 -0.77 -14.94
N VAL A 18 2.76 0.30 -15.73
CA VAL A 18 2.59 0.22 -17.19
C VAL A 18 3.77 -0.51 -17.82
N TRP A 19 4.98 -0.20 -17.38
CA TRP A 19 6.18 -0.88 -17.87
C TRP A 19 6.20 -2.37 -17.52
N ALA A 20 5.90 -2.72 -16.27
CA ALA A 20 5.81 -4.10 -15.81
C ALA A 20 4.76 -4.89 -16.60
N GLY A 21 3.59 -4.29 -16.85
CA GLY A 21 2.54 -4.89 -17.67
C GLY A 21 2.97 -5.15 -19.11
N ARG A 22 3.70 -4.20 -19.73
CA ARG A 22 4.25 -4.37 -21.09
C ARG A 22 5.28 -5.49 -21.18
N LEU A 23 6.00 -5.78 -20.10
CA LEU A 23 6.96 -6.88 -20.01
C LEU A 23 6.30 -8.22 -19.62
N GLY A 24 4.97 -8.29 -19.49
CA GLY A 24 4.25 -9.51 -19.10
C GLY A 24 4.41 -9.88 -17.63
N MET A 25 4.94 -8.99 -16.79
CA MET A 25 5.13 -9.21 -15.35
C MET A 25 3.83 -8.94 -14.58
N SER A 26 2.80 -9.75 -14.80
CA SER A 26 1.43 -9.52 -14.30
C SER A 26 1.37 -9.35 -12.77
N THR A 27 2.12 -10.15 -12.01
CA THR A 27 2.15 -10.04 -10.54
C THR A 27 2.75 -8.71 -10.09
N VAL A 28 3.87 -8.30 -10.68
CA VAL A 28 4.53 -7.02 -10.37
C VAL A 28 3.62 -5.85 -10.74
N ALA A 29 3.02 -5.90 -11.93
CA ALA A 29 2.07 -4.89 -12.39
C ALA A 29 0.85 -4.79 -11.47
N ALA A 30 0.30 -5.91 -11.00
CA ALA A 30 -0.84 -5.92 -10.07
C ALA A 30 -0.48 -5.26 -8.72
N VAL A 31 0.68 -5.59 -8.15
CA VAL A 31 1.13 -5.00 -6.88
C VAL A 31 1.38 -3.50 -7.06
N LEU A 32 2.22 -3.10 -8.02
CA LEU A 32 2.54 -1.70 -8.26
C LEU A 32 1.29 -0.88 -8.61
N GLY A 33 0.39 -1.44 -9.43
CA GLY A 33 -0.85 -0.78 -9.84
C GLY A 33 -1.80 -0.55 -8.67
N THR A 34 -1.90 -1.52 -7.75
CA THR A 34 -2.69 -1.38 -6.52
C THR A 34 -2.15 -0.25 -5.64
N PHE A 35 -0.83 -0.20 -5.42
CA PHE A 35 -0.21 0.88 -4.65
C PHE A 35 -0.30 2.24 -5.36
N ALA A 36 -0.12 2.28 -6.68
CA ALA A 36 -0.29 3.50 -7.47
C ALA A 36 -1.71 4.05 -7.33
N GLY A 37 -2.72 3.17 -7.49
CA GLY A 37 -4.13 3.51 -7.31
C GLY A 37 -4.42 4.05 -5.91
N PHE A 38 -3.87 3.41 -4.87
CA PHE A 38 -3.96 3.90 -3.50
C PHE A 38 -3.34 5.30 -3.35
N TRP A 39 -2.07 5.49 -3.70
CA TRP A 39 -1.37 6.75 -3.44
C TRP A 39 -1.93 7.92 -4.24
N ALA A 40 -2.27 7.70 -5.51
CA ALA A 40 -2.86 8.74 -6.36
C ALA A 40 -4.26 9.13 -5.86
N SER A 41 -5.13 8.16 -5.59
CA SER A 41 -6.49 8.45 -5.09
C SER A 41 -6.49 9.01 -3.66
N PHE A 42 -5.55 8.59 -2.81
CA PHE A 42 -5.36 9.15 -1.47
C PHE A 42 -4.92 10.62 -1.55
N GLY A 43 -3.99 10.94 -2.44
CA GLY A 43 -3.57 12.31 -2.70
C GLY A 43 -4.74 13.20 -3.11
N VAL A 44 -5.57 12.71 -4.04
CA VAL A 44 -6.79 13.41 -4.50
C VAL A 44 -7.81 13.57 -3.36
N LEU A 45 -8.03 12.53 -2.55
CA LEU A 45 -8.88 12.59 -1.37
C LEU A 45 -8.43 13.67 -0.40
N LEU A 46 -7.14 13.68 -0.04
CA LEU A 46 -6.56 14.66 0.89
C LEU A 46 -6.66 16.09 0.35
N VAL A 47 -6.31 16.31 -0.93
CA VAL A 47 -6.46 17.63 -1.55
C VAL A 47 -7.91 18.09 -1.46
N GLY A 48 -8.87 17.28 -1.90
CA GLY A 48 -10.25 17.73 -1.95
C GLY A 48 -10.89 17.88 -0.55
N LEU A 49 -10.49 17.09 0.45
CA LEU A 49 -10.93 17.29 1.84
C LEU A 49 -10.34 18.57 2.46
N THR A 50 -9.08 18.89 2.18
CA THR A 50 -8.41 20.07 2.74
C THR A 50 -8.74 21.38 2.02
N SER A 51 -9.12 21.31 0.74
CA SER A 51 -9.50 22.47 -0.08
C SER A 51 -11.02 22.68 -0.21
N GLY A 52 -11.83 21.71 0.22
CA GLY A 52 -13.29 21.76 0.15
C GLY A 52 -13.90 21.35 -1.19
N TRP A 53 -13.11 20.83 -2.14
CA TRP A 53 -13.58 20.44 -3.48
C TRP A 53 -14.73 19.43 -3.47
N TRP A 54 -14.78 18.54 -2.47
CA TRP A 54 -15.83 17.51 -2.39
C TRP A 54 -17.15 18.01 -1.82
N GLY A 55 -17.21 19.25 -1.30
CA GLY A 55 -18.37 19.73 -0.55
C GLY A 55 -18.63 18.98 0.77
N VAL A 56 -17.69 18.10 1.18
CA VAL A 56 -17.74 17.34 2.43
C VAL A 56 -17.00 18.13 3.52
N THR A 57 -17.75 18.90 4.30
CA THR A 57 -17.18 19.82 5.30
C THR A 57 -17.50 19.44 6.74
N GLN A 58 -18.57 18.66 6.96
CA GLN A 58 -18.96 18.26 8.30
C GLN A 58 -18.12 17.07 8.78
N ALA A 59 -17.63 17.13 10.01
CA ALA A 59 -16.75 16.11 10.58
C ALA A 59 -17.32 14.66 10.48
N PRO A 60 -18.61 14.40 10.73
CA PRO A 60 -19.17 13.05 10.55
C PRO A 60 -19.13 12.55 9.10
N GLN A 61 -19.31 13.45 8.13
CA GLN A 61 -19.24 13.11 6.71
C GLN A 61 -17.79 12.82 6.28
N VAL A 62 -16.83 13.62 6.76
CA VAL A 62 -15.40 13.38 6.53
C VAL A 62 -14.98 12.01 7.09
N ALA A 63 -15.39 11.69 8.32
CA ALA A 63 -15.12 10.40 8.94
C ALA A 63 -15.73 9.25 8.13
N SER A 64 -16.98 9.38 7.67
CA SER A 64 -17.64 8.37 6.84
C SER A 64 -16.89 8.11 5.53
N VAL A 65 -16.47 9.17 4.82
CA VAL A 65 -15.69 9.04 3.58
C VAL A 65 -14.35 8.34 3.84
N GLN A 66 -13.64 8.72 4.90
CA GLN A 66 -12.37 8.10 5.28
C GLN A 66 -12.54 6.62 5.66
N GLN A 67 -13.59 6.27 6.40
CA GLN A 67 -13.90 4.88 6.77
C GLN A 67 -14.13 4.01 5.54
N THR A 68 -14.99 4.44 4.61
CA THR A 68 -15.26 3.69 3.39
C THR A 68 -14.02 3.55 2.54
N TYR A 69 -13.24 4.63 2.37
CA TYR A 69 -11.99 4.61 1.62
C TYR A 69 -10.98 3.59 2.20
N LEU A 70 -10.76 3.63 3.52
CA LEU A 70 -9.84 2.71 4.20
C LEU A 70 -10.32 1.27 4.13
N LEU A 71 -11.63 1.01 4.29
CA LEU A 71 -12.20 -0.33 4.20
C LEU A 71 -12.08 -0.90 2.79
N SER A 72 -12.35 -0.10 1.74
CA SER A 72 -12.20 -0.53 0.35
C SER A 72 -10.77 -0.97 0.06
N PHE A 73 -9.77 -0.18 0.45
CA PHE A 73 -8.38 -0.56 0.25
C PHE A 73 -7.92 -1.70 1.16
N LEU A 74 -8.44 -1.80 2.39
CA LEU A 74 -8.18 -2.95 3.26
C LEU A 74 -8.59 -4.26 2.58
N ILE A 75 -9.79 -4.30 1.97
CA ILE A 75 -10.27 -5.48 1.23
C ILE A 75 -9.36 -5.78 0.04
N VAL A 76 -8.95 -4.76 -0.73
CA VAL A 76 -8.03 -4.94 -1.86
C VAL A 76 -6.69 -5.52 -1.41
N PHE A 77 -6.10 -4.99 -0.34
CA PHE A 77 -4.83 -5.50 0.20
C PHE A 77 -4.97 -6.89 0.80
N LEU A 78 -6.11 -7.22 1.42
CA LEU A 78 -6.41 -8.59 1.87
C LEU A 78 -6.40 -9.57 0.70
N ILE A 79 -7.12 -9.27 -0.39
CA ILE A 79 -7.14 -10.11 -1.60
C ILE A 79 -5.73 -10.25 -2.18
N LEU A 80 -4.99 -9.14 -2.28
CA LEU A 80 -3.62 -9.16 -2.79
C LEU A 80 -2.70 -10.02 -1.92
N THR A 81 -2.82 -9.94 -0.59
CA THR A 81 -2.06 -10.76 0.38
C THR A 81 -2.35 -12.25 0.19
N LEU A 82 -3.63 -12.61 0.00
CA LEU A 82 -4.03 -13.98 -0.29
C LEU A 82 -3.49 -14.47 -1.64
N ALA A 83 -3.45 -13.60 -2.65
CA ALA A 83 -2.87 -13.92 -3.95
C ALA A 83 -1.35 -14.16 -3.87
N THR A 84 -0.65 -13.59 -2.88
CA THR A 84 0.79 -13.78 -2.71
C THR A 84 1.19 -14.99 -1.88
N LEU A 85 0.25 -15.80 -1.37
CA LEU A 85 0.57 -16.98 -0.52
C LEU A 85 1.52 -17.99 -1.18
N ARG A 86 1.57 -18.02 -2.52
CA ARG A 86 2.47 -18.86 -3.32
C ARG A 86 3.83 -18.22 -3.62
N LEU A 87 4.00 -16.94 -3.32
CA LEU A 87 5.28 -16.25 -3.41
C LEU A 87 6.14 -16.58 -2.18
N PRO A 88 7.47 -16.34 -2.24
CA PRO A 88 8.31 -16.39 -1.05
C PRO A 88 7.73 -15.57 0.10
N ILE A 89 7.88 -16.05 1.34
CA ILE A 89 7.11 -15.53 2.49
C ILE A 89 7.30 -14.04 2.75
N VAL A 90 8.46 -13.48 2.40
CA VAL A 90 8.76 -12.05 2.56
C VAL A 90 7.76 -11.17 1.82
N PHE A 91 7.28 -11.56 0.63
CA PHE A 91 6.24 -10.83 -0.10
C PHE A 91 4.92 -10.82 0.65
N THR A 92 4.53 -11.97 1.20
CA THR A 92 3.27 -12.06 1.94
C THR A 92 3.35 -11.35 3.28
N LEU A 93 4.49 -11.42 3.97
CA LEU A 93 4.70 -10.66 5.22
C LEU A 93 4.61 -9.16 4.97
N GLY A 94 5.22 -8.66 3.88
CA GLY A 94 5.11 -7.25 3.50
C GLY A 94 3.65 -6.82 3.34
N LEU A 95 2.87 -7.58 2.57
CA LEU A 95 1.45 -7.29 2.35
C LEU A 95 0.57 -7.51 3.59
N LEU A 96 0.90 -8.48 4.44
CA LEU A 96 0.22 -8.69 5.72
C LEU A 96 0.37 -7.46 6.62
N PHE A 97 1.57 -6.87 6.72
CA PHE A 97 1.75 -5.64 7.49
C PHE A 97 1.05 -4.43 6.87
N VAL A 98 0.86 -4.41 5.54
CA VAL A 98 -0.02 -3.43 4.88
C VAL A 98 -1.47 -3.63 5.34
N VAL A 99 -1.99 -4.86 5.34
CA VAL A 99 -3.33 -5.19 5.85
C VAL A 99 -3.49 -4.75 7.30
N VAL A 100 -2.52 -5.07 8.17
CA VAL A 100 -2.56 -4.65 9.59
C VAL A 100 -2.60 -3.13 9.71
N THR A 101 -1.79 -2.42 8.93
CA THR A 101 -1.79 -0.95 8.91
C THR A 101 -3.16 -0.37 8.55
N PHE A 102 -3.77 -0.88 7.47
CA PHE A 102 -5.08 -0.41 7.02
C PHE A 102 -6.19 -0.79 7.99
N ALA A 103 -6.12 -1.97 8.62
CA ALA A 103 -7.06 -2.38 9.65
C ALA A 103 -6.98 -1.45 10.87
N LEU A 104 -5.77 -1.13 11.34
CA LEU A 104 -5.57 -0.19 12.44
C LEU A 104 -6.09 1.21 12.09
N ALA A 105 -5.78 1.71 10.88
CA ALA A 105 -6.27 3.02 10.43
C ALA A 105 -7.81 3.04 10.31
N PHE A 106 -8.41 1.99 9.75
CA PHE A 106 -9.86 1.86 9.63
C PHE A 106 -10.53 1.86 11.01
N ILE A 107 -10.01 1.07 11.96
CA ILE A 107 -10.53 1.03 13.34
C ILE A 107 -10.33 2.38 14.03
N ALA A 108 -9.19 3.04 13.83
CA ALA A 108 -8.92 4.38 14.38
C ALA A 108 -9.99 5.39 13.98
N VAL A 109 -10.32 5.47 12.68
CA VAL A 109 -11.37 6.37 12.18
C VAL A 109 -12.76 5.91 12.61
N SER A 110 -13.02 4.60 12.61
CA SER A 110 -14.34 4.03 12.96
C SER A 110 -14.70 4.23 14.43
N ALA A 111 -13.71 4.13 15.31
CA ALA A 111 -13.88 4.27 16.76
C ALA A 111 -13.57 5.69 17.27
N GLY A 112 -13.16 6.62 16.40
CA GLY A 112 -12.65 7.94 16.82
C GLY A 112 -11.42 7.87 17.72
N ASN A 113 -10.62 6.79 17.60
CA ASN A 113 -9.47 6.52 18.48
C ASN A 113 -8.16 6.90 17.79
N ALA A 114 -7.72 8.14 18.01
CA ALA A 114 -6.46 8.64 17.45
C ALA A 114 -5.21 7.90 17.97
N GLY A 115 -5.31 7.21 19.11
CA GLY A 115 -4.20 6.45 19.71
C GLY A 115 -3.75 5.23 18.88
N LEU A 116 -4.56 4.80 17.91
CA LEU A 116 -4.20 3.71 16.99
C LEU A 116 -3.34 4.18 15.81
N PHE A 117 -3.33 5.47 15.45
CA PHE A 117 -2.53 5.97 14.32
C PHE A 117 -1.02 5.82 14.51
N PRO A 118 -0.43 6.07 15.69
CA PRO A 118 0.99 5.80 15.91
C PRO A 118 1.35 4.32 15.70
N ILE A 119 0.48 3.40 16.12
CA ILE A 119 0.66 1.96 15.93
C ILE A 119 0.60 1.60 14.45
N ALA A 120 -0.39 2.15 13.71
CA ALA A 120 -0.45 2.02 12.26
C ALA A 120 0.80 2.58 11.56
N GLY A 121 1.38 3.67 12.09
CA GLY A 121 2.65 4.22 11.61
C GLY A 121 3.82 3.26 11.81
N ILE A 122 3.91 2.59 12.97
CA ILE A 122 4.95 1.58 13.22
C ILE A 122 4.81 0.40 12.26
N THR A 123 3.59 -0.12 12.04
CA THR A 123 3.36 -1.21 11.08
C THR A 123 3.63 -0.78 9.65
N THR A 124 3.45 0.51 9.34
CA THR A 124 3.86 1.12 8.07
C THR A 124 5.36 1.02 7.86
N PHE A 125 6.15 1.43 8.85
CA PHE A 125 7.61 1.32 8.77
C PHE A 125 8.08 -0.12 8.59
N ILE A 126 7.42 -1.08 9.25
CA ILE A 126 7.76 -2.50 9.10
C ILE A 126 7.56 -2.98 7.66
N PHE A 127 6.39 -2.74 7.04
CA PHE A 127 6.21 -3.18 5.65
C PHE A 127 7.14 -2.42 4.70
N CYS A 128 7.41 -1.13 4.94
CA CYS A 128 8.36 -0.36 4.13
C CYS A 128 9.76 -0.98 4.17
N ALA A 129 10.22 -1.41 5.35
CA ALA A 129 11.51 -2.09 5.50
C ALA A 129 11.53 -3.44 4.73
N ILE A 130 10.43 -4.19 4.77
CA ILE A 130 10.30 -5.45 4.02
C ILE A 130 10.34 -5.21 2.50
N PHE A 131 9.58 -4.24 1.98
CA PHE A 131 9.61 -3.91 0.55
C PHE A 131 10.95 -3.31 0.12
N ALA A 132 11.64 -2.57 1.00
CA ALA A 132 13.01 -2.11 0.74
C ALA A 132 13.98 -3.30 0.64
N TYR A 133 13.84 -4.31 1.50
CA TYR A 133 14.63 -5.54 1.41
C TYR A 133 14.40 -6.28 0.07
N ILE A 134 13.14 -6.42 -0.36
CA ILE A 134 12.80 -6.99 -1.68
C ILE A 134 13.42 -6.17 -2.82
N LEU A 135 13.34 -4.84 -2.74
CA LEU A 135 13.91 -3.95 -3.75
C LEU A 135 15.43 -4.08 -3.85
N ILE A 136 16.12 -4.11 -2.70
CA ILE A 136 17.57 -4.28 -2.64
C ILE A 136 17.99 -5.62 -3.25
N ASP A 137 17.23 -6.69 -3.01
CA ASP A 137 17.48 -8.00 -3.63
C ASP A 137 17.34 -7.93 -5.15
N GLY A 138 16.25 -7.33 -5.66
CA GLY A 138 16.03 -7.17 -7.09
C GLY A 138 17.15 -6.39 -7.77
N ILE A 139 17.51 -5.22 -7.23
CA ILE A 139 18.62 -4.41 -7.74
C ILE A 139 19.94 -5.18 -7.66
N GLY A 140 20.18 -5.89 -6.55
CA GLY A 140 21.39 -6.69 -6.37
C GLY A 140 21.54 -7.75 -7.44
N GLN A 141 20.46 -8.47 -7.76
CA GLN A 141 20.47 -9.50 -8.81
C GLN A 141 20.65 -8.90 -10.21
N ASP A 142 20.03 -7.76 -10.50
CA ASP A 142 20.22 -7.04 -11.78
C ASP A 142 21.70 -6.60 -11.98
N LEU A 143 22.41 -6.34 -10.87
CA LEU A 143 23.83 -6.00 -10.85
C LEU A 143 24.76 -7.22 -10.77
N GLY A 144 24.24 -8.45 -10.89
CA GLY A 144 25.02 -9.69 -10.85
C GLY A 144 25.29 -10.25 -9.45
N GLY A 145 24.63 -9.73 -8.42
CA GLY A 145 24.67 -10.22 -7.05
C GLY A 145 23.93 -11.55 -6.86
N ARG A 146 24.16 -12.20 -5.71
CA ARG A 146 23.47 -13.45 -5.34
C ARG A 146 22.09 -13.15 -4.76
N PRO A 147 21.07 -13.99 -5.04
CA PRO A 147 19.75 -13.85 -4.43
C PRO A 147 19.82 -13.89 -2.90
N MET A 148 19.08 -12.99 -2.26
CA MET A 148 18.95 -12.94 -0.81
C MET A 148 17.90 -13.94 -0.29
N PRO A 149 17.95 -14.34 1.00
CA PRO A 149 16.99 -15.29 1.57
C PRO A 149 15.54 -14.75 1.63
N MET A 150 14.68 -15.22 0.74
CA MET A 150 13.27 -14.80 0.68
C MET A 150 12.28 -15.74 1.41
N GLY A 151 12.78 -16.85 1.95
CA GLY A 151 12.00 -17.88 2.63
C GLY A 151 11.05 -18.67 1.71
N ASN A 152 10.38 -19.67 2.28
CA ASN A 152 9.51 -20.59 1.53
C ASN A 152 8.09 -20.03 1.35
N PRO A 153 7.38 -20.36 0.27
CA PRO A 153 5.96 -20.07 0.13
C PRO A 153 5.13 -20.70 1.25
N MET A 154 4.01 -20.06 1.61
CA MET A 154 3.05 -20.64 2.57
C MET A 154 2.15 -21.67 1.92
N VAL A 155 1.85 -21.50 0.64
CA VAL A 155 1.06 -22.43 -0.17
C VAL A 155 1.89 -22.83 -1.38
N LYS A 156 1.88 -24.12 -1.72
CA LYS A 156 2.51 -24.66 -2.94
C LYS A 156 1.58 -24.55 -4.14
#